data_AF-A0A956HM87-F1
#
_entry.id   AF-A0A956HM87-F1
#
_cell.length_a   1.000
_cell.length_b   1.000
_cell.length_c   1.000
_cell.angle_alpha   90.00
_cell.angle_beta   90.00
_cell.angle_gamma   90.00
#
_symmetry.space_group_name_H-M   'P 1'
#
loop_
_entity.id
_entity.type
_entity.pdbx_description
1 polymer ?
#
loop_
_entity_poly.entity_id
_entity_poly.type
_entity_poly.pdbx_seq_one_letter_code
_entity_poly.pdbx_strand_id
1 'polypeptide(L)'
;DPLFTNLLAGSVPSYQLNNQSEFCGGGDDNDGFGSTGTGATAGDSGYGTDGSGDPTGGPEVIQKTTVGAFEVTVLEGGDTPTLMQWLGDNGYQQDPNAAPIFDEYLKEGYLFAAFKLTTGVGVDQIHPVVLEFDTGEACVPLRLTRIAAEEDMEVRTFFLGNARVVPRNYRHVVINPLKIDWLNLTGVAENYKEVITQAVDALKSDGHGFVTEFAGQSSVVSQSGLFSGSWSSTPFVNAEPTLVVDTLQNQGILGCFGDFCEYYHPLVEGLLAEFLPVPDGLNPDDFYSCLSCYEGLIDQDAWDGQAFADAYQARIIDPGSHAVDLLNNWPYLTRMYTTISPGEMTVDPFFHENQQLGDVASLRVATRTTLCSGDSLVKLPDDREIFIPQGSSWPEFVDELPYEEDIEETMQVGAPVNLIDNTELIDSAIDKWNSDHNWPPEPGGDTTAGTDSGSSSGTDSSGGTDSGGEDGGTSSGCSCNTDSSGGALGLLLLGALGLRRRRR
;
A
#
# COMPACT_ATOMS: atom_id res chain seq x y z
N ASP A 1 -2.29 8.63 12.06
CA ASP A 1 -3.22 7.71 12.77
C ASP A 1 -2.63 6.31 12.80
N PRO A 2 -2.60 5.61 13.95
CA PRO A 2 -1.98 4.29 14.10
C PRO A 2 -2.57 3.19 13.21
N LEU A 3 -3.90 3.16 12.97
CA LEU A 3 -4.52 2.14 12.13
C LEU A 3 -4.04 2.25 10.69
N PHE A 4 -4.04 3.47 10.14
CA PHE A 4 -3.57 3.69 8.77
C PHE A 4 -2.07 3.44 8.62
N THR A 5 -1.26 3.77 9.63
CA THR A 5 0.17 3.40 9.66
C THR A 5 0.34 1.88 9.59
N ASN A 6 -0.42 1.12 10.38
CA ASN A 6 -0.34 -0.34 10.40
C ASN A 6 -0.91 -0.97 9.12
N LEU A 7 -1.97 -0.41 8.54
CA LEU A 7 -2.51 -0.80 7.23
C LEU A 7 -1.44 -0.63 6.16
N LEU A 8 -0.78 0.53 6.11
CA LEU A 8 0.31 0.79 5.16
C LEU A 8 1.46 -0.21 5.35
N ALA A 9 1.94 -0.37 6.58
CA ALA A 9 3.06 -1.27 6.88
C ALA A 9 2.79 -2.74 6.49
N GLY A 10 1.53 -3.20 6.60
CA GLY A 10 1.17 -4.57 6.27
C GLY A 10 0.83 -4.82 4.80
N SER A 11 0.29 -3.82 4.08
CA SER A 11 -0.36 -4.06 2.78
C SER A 11 0.26 -3.34 1.58
N VAL A 12 1.20 -2.41 1.79
CA VAL A 12 1.90 -1.74 0.68
C VAL A 12 2.67 -2.76 -0.16
N PRO A 13 2.60 -2.69 -1.50
CA PRO A 13 3.41 -3.54 -2.36
C PRO A 13 4.90 -3.33 -2.11
N SER A 14 5.63 -4.42 -1.97
CA SER A 14 7.09 -4.42 -1.87
C SER A 14 7.68 -5.21 -3.01
N TYR A 15 8.77 -4.70 -3.57
CA TYR A 15 9.45 -5.28 -4.71
C TYR A 15 10.84 -5.73 -4.27
N GLN A 16 11.17 -6.97 -4.57
CA GLN A 16 12.47 -7.55 -4.24
C GLN A 16 13.09 -8.18 -5.49
N LEU A 17 14.37 -7.91 -5.68
CA LEU A 17 15.20 -8.63 -6.65
C LEU A 17 16.15 -9.55 -5.90
N ASN A 18 15.87 -10.84 -5.94
CA ASN A 18 16.77 -11.86 -5.41
C ASN A 18 17.90 -12.08 -6.40
N ASN A 19 19.13 -11.75 -5.99
CA ASN A 19 20.31 -12.01 -6.79
C ASN A 19 20.89 -13.36 -6.40
N GLN A 20 21.03 -14.24 -7.39
CA GLN A 20 21.76 -15.48 -7.29
C GLN A 20 22.74 -15.58 -8.46
N SER A 21 23.81 -16.33 -8.26
CA SER A 21 24.74 -16.65 -9.34
C SER A 21 24.71 -18.15 -9.55
N GLU A 22 24.85 -18.59 -10.80
CA GLU A 22 25.36 -19.93 -11.05
C GLU A 22 26.69 -20.09 -10.30
N PHE A 23 26.91 -21.28 -9.74
CA PHE A 23 28.15 -21.55 -9.02
C PHE A 23 29.29 -21.72 -10.03
N CYS A 24 29.94 -20.60 -10.36
CA CYS A 24 31.08 -20.50 -11.25
C CYS A 24 32.23 -19.97 -10.39
N GLY A 25 33.24 -20.81 -10.09
CA GLY A 25 34.28 -20.54 -9.09
C GLY A 25 34.74 -19.07 -9.00
N GLY A 26 34.72 -18.53 -7.78
CA GLY A 26 34.60 -17.09 -7.54
C GLY A 26 35.84 -16.21 -7.60
N GLY A 27 35.60 -14.92 -7.38
CA GLY A 27 36.60 -13.88 -7.14
C GLY A 27 35.93 -12.51 -6.92
N ASP A 28 36.09 -11.99 -5.71
CA ASP A 28 35.65 -10.68 -5.22
C ASP A 28 36.35 -9.51 -5.96
N ASP A 29 35.68 -8.35 -6.07
CA ASP A 29 36.05 -7.16 -5.28
C ASP A 29 35.35 -5.87 -5.74
N ASN A 30 35.18 -5.04 -4.72
CA ASN A 30 34.44 -3.81 -4.51
C ASN A 30 35.02 -2.56 -5.22
N ASP A 31 34.22 -1.50 -5.36
CA ASP A 31 34.52 -0.14 -4.86
C ASP A 31 33.66 0.94 -5.57
N GLY A 32 33.08 1.85 -4.76
CA GLY A 32 32.12 2.88 -5.14
C GLY A 32 32.69 4.30 -5.35
N PHE A 33 31.89 5.28 -4.87
CA PHE A 33 32.09 6.75 -4.85
C PHE A 33 31.63 7.50 -6.13
N GLY A 34 30.97 8.66 -6.12
CA GLY A 34 30.55 9.61 -5.09
C GLY A 34 29.86 10.85 -5.73
N SER A 35 29.16 11.61 -4.88
CA SER A 35 28.22 12.73 -5.11
C SER A 35 28.80 14.10 -5.55
N THR A 36 27.94 15.00 -6.08
CA THR A 36 27.77 16.49 -5.85
C THR A 36 27.26 17.19 -7.14
N GLY A 37 26.46 18.27 -7.22
CA GLY A 37 25.77 19.22 -6.32
C GLY A 37 25.34 20.51 -7.08
N THR A 38 24.11 21.00 -6.80
CA THR A 38 23.53 22.39 -6.76
C THR A 38 23.52 23.44 -7.92
N GLY A 39 22.36 24.15 -8.06
CA GLY A 39 22.21 25.52 -8.63
C GLY A 39 20.74 25.98 -8.84
N ALA A 40 20.36 27.22 -8.47
CA ALA A 40 18.97 27.71 -8.27
C ALA A 40 18.56 29.03 -9.01
N THR A 41 17.25 29.38 -8.94
CA THR A 41 16.50 30.69 -9.12
C THR A 41 15.90 31.05 -10.51
N ALA A 42 14.76 31.78 -10.74
CA ALA A 42 13.52 32.20 -10.03
C ALA A 42 12.58 33.08 -10.96
N GLY A 43 11.25 33.16 -10.68
CA GLY A 43 10.25 34.26 -11.00
C GLY A 43 9.14 33.98 -12.06
N ASP A 44 7.90 34.51 -12.11
CA ASP A 44 6.89 35.23 -11.25
C ASP A 44 5.50 35.31 -12.01
N SER A 45 4.41 35.60 -11.26
CA SER A 45 2.91 35.55 -11.28
C SER A 45 1.92 36.15 -12.36
N GLY A 46 0.60 35.77 -12.27
CA GLY A 46 -0.57 36.70 -12.36
C GLY A 46 -2.00 36.31 -12.94
N TYR A 47 -3.00 35.98 -12.08
CA TYR A 47 -4.49 36.26 -11.94
C TYR A 47 -5.61 36.36 -13.06
N GLY A 48 -6.81 35.74 -12.81
CA GLY A 48 -8.13 36.46 -12.61
C GLY A 48 -9.48 36.05 -13.31
N THR A 49 -10.47 35.48 -12.56
CA THR A 49 -11.96 35.73 -12.39
C THR A 49 -12.98 35.85 -13.57
N ASP A 50 -14.31 35.65 -13.51
CA ASP A 50 -15.35 34.94 -12.68
C ASP A 50 -16.76 35.27 -13.30
N GLY A 51 -17.85 34.54 -13.01
CA GLY A 51 -19.24 35.03 -13.31
C GLY A 51 -20.41 34.02 -13.41
N SER A 52 -21.53 34.33 -12.73
CA SER A 52 -22.57 33.44 -12.15
C SER A 52 -24.00 33.55 -12.74
N GLY A 53 -24.94 32.72 -12.24
CA GLY A 53 -26.41 32.89 -12.33
C GLY A 53 -27.25 31.80 -11.58
N ASP A 54 -28.29 32.21 -10.85
CA ASP A 54 -29.15 31.54 -9.82
C ASP A 54 -30.67 31.52 -10.27
N PRO A 55 -31.64 30.66 -9.81
CA PRO A 55 -32.38 30.71 -8.50
C PRO A 55 -32.95 29.41 -7.84
N THR A 56 -32.69 29.30 -6.53
CA THR A 56 -33.53 29.04 -5.30
C THR A 56 -34.26 27.72 -4.90
N GLY A 57 -33.84 27.18 -3.73
CA GLY A 57 -34.57 26.45 -2.66
C GLY A 57 -33.63 25.87 -1.58
N GLY A 58 -33.75 26.24 -0.28
CA GLY A 58 -32.79 25.96 0.83
C GLY A 58 -32.51 24.52 1.29
N PRO A 59 -31.28 24.15 1.74
CA PRO A 59 -31.03 22.84 2.39
C PRO A 59 -31.54 22.78 3.84
N GLU A 60 -31.95 21.60 4.29
CA GLU A 60 -32.39 21.30 5.66
C GLU A 60 -31.26 20.64 6.48
N VAL A 61 -31.14 20.96 7.77
CA VAL A 61 -30.15 20.34 8.68
C VAL A 61 -30.77 19.12 9.35
N ILE A 62 -30.24 17.93 9.07
CA ILE A 62 -30.79 16.67 9.61
C ILE A 62 -29.98 16.12 10.78
N GLN A 63 -28.68 16.45 10.88
CA GLN A 63 -27.84 16.06 12.00
C GLN A 63 -26.80 17.14 12.30
N LYS A 64 -26.51 17.36 13.58
CA LYS A 64 -25.40 18.18 14.05
C LYS A 64 -24.76 17.53 15.26
N THR A 65 -23.46 17.27 15.21
CA THR A 65 -22.71 16.58 16.26
C THR A 65 -21.27 17.07 16.34
N THR A 66 -20.60 16.79 17.45
CA THR A 66 -19.16 16.99 17.62
C THR A 66 -18.48 15.64 17.72
N VAL A 67 -17.49 15.39 16.87
CA VAL A 67 -16.72 14.14 16.82
C VAL A 67 -15.24 14.50 16.96
N GLY A 68 -14.70 14.32 18.16
CA GLY A 68 -13.34 14.72 18.52
C GLY A 68 -13.09 16.21 18.24
N ALA A 69 -12.22 16.51 17.27
CA ALA A 69 -11.86 17.87 16.85
C ALA A 69 -12.83 18.51 15.84
N PHE A 70 -13.85 17.79 15.37
CA PHE A 70 -14.76 18.28 14.32
C PHE A 70 -16.16 18.58 14.84
N GLU A 71 -16.71 19.71 14.42
CA GLU A 71 -18.15 19.95 14.35
C GLU A 71 -18.64 19.48 12.98
N VAL A 72 -19.56 18.51 12.97
CA VAL A 72 -20.10 17.89 11.77
C VAL A 72 -21.58 18.22 11.67
N THR A 73 -21.99 18.78 10.52
CA THR A 73 -23.39 19.05 10.20
C THR A 73 -23.76 18.31 8.92
N VAL A 74 -24.83 17.51 8.95
CA VAL A 74 -25.36 16.81 7.78
C VAL A 74 -26.56 17.56 7.24
N LEU A 75 -26.52 17.86 5.95
CA LEU A 75 -27.50 18.65 5.21
C LEU A 75 -28.22 17.77 4.19
N GLU A 76 -29.53 17.94 4.08
CA GLU A 76 -30.39 17.26 3.10
C GLU A 76 -31.12 18.27 2.21
N GLY A 77 -31.17 17.97 0.92
CA GLY A 77 -31.96 18.72 -0.05
C GLY A 77 -31.45 20.13 -0.29
N GLY A 78 -32.37 20.98 -0.76
CA GLY A 78 -32.06 22.32 -1.22
C GLY A 78 -31.52 22.37 -2.65
N ASP A 79 -30.86 23.48 -2.98
CA ASP A 79 -30.22 23.74 -4.25
C ASP A 79 -28.85 24.39 -4.04
N THR A 80 -28.00 24.36 -5.06
CA THR A 80 -26.61 24.84 -4.94
C THR A 80 -26.49 26.26 -4.39
N PRO A 81 -27.25 27.26 -4.87
CA PRO A 81 -27.18 28.63 -4.37
C PRO A 81 -27.45 28.73 -2.87
N THR A 82 -28.46 28.03 -2.38
CA THR A 82 -28.83 28.07 -0.97
C THR A 82 -27.95 27.21 -0.10
N LEU A 83 -27.41 26.10 -0.62
CA LEU A 83 -26.35 25.33 0.03
C LEU A 83 -25.09 26.17 0.20
N MET A 84 -24.65 26.83 -0.87
CA MET A 84 -23.56 27.79 -0.81
C MET A 84 -23.86 28.86 0.23
N GLN A 85 -25.01 29.52 0.17
CA GLN A 85 -25.38 30.54 1.17
C GLN A 85 -25.31 30.01 2.60
N TRP A 86 -25.90 28.83 2.88
CA TRP A 86 -25.87 28.22 4.20
C TRP A 86 -24.43 27.98 4.69
N LEU A 87 -23.55 27.48 3.82
CA LEU A 87 -22.14 27.28 4.14
C LEU A 87 -21.48 28.61 4.54
N GLY A 88 -21.71 29.68 3.77
CA GLY A 88 -21.17 31.01 4.07
C GLY A 88 -21.70 31.59 5.38
N ASP A 89 -23.00 31.50 5.60
CA ASP A 89 -23.67 31.98 6.82
C ASP A 89 -23.19 31.25 8.08
N ASN A 90 -22.72 30.01 7.96
CA ASN A 90 -22.15 29.20 9.05
C ASN A 90 -20.60 29.23 9.11
N GLY A 91 -19.97 30.07 8.31
CA GLY A 91 -18.52 30.33 8.33
C GLY A 91 -17.68 29.20 7.75
N TYR A 92 -18.23 28.42 6.81
CA TYR A 92 -17.46 27.52 5.97
C TYR A 92 -16.81 28.28 4.82
N GLN A 93 -15.64 27.82 4.38
CA GLN A 93 -15.00 28.36 3.19
C GLN A 93 -15.83 27.98 1.96
N GLN A 94 -16.12 28.97 1.12
CA GLN A 94 -16.84 28.80 -0.13
C GLN A 94 -15.87 28.87 -1.30
N ASP A 95 -15.98 27.92 -2.21
CA ASP A 95 -15.35 27.98 -3.53
C ASP A 95 -16.45 28.04 -4.60
N PRO A 96 -16.54 29.10 -5.41
CA PRO A 96 -17.50 29.18 -6.52
C PRO A 96 -17.40 27.99 -7.50
N ASN A 97 -16.21 27.39 -7.65
CA ASN A 97 -15.99 26.21 -8.49
C ASN A 97 -16.64 24.94 -7.92
N ALA A 98 -17.07 24.96 -6.65
CA ALA A 98 -17.83 23.87 -6.04
C ALA A 98 -19.28 23.81 -6.52
N ALA A 99 -19.84 24.94 -6.96
CA ALA A 99 -21.25 25.05 -7.28
C ALA A 99 -21.73 24.03 -8.34
N PRO A 100 -21.04 23.83 -9.48
CA PRO A 100 -21.43 22.81 -10.44
C PRO A 100 -21.40 21.38 -9.87
N ILE A 101 -20.43 21.09 -8.99
CA ILE A 101 -20.29 19.77 -8.38
C ILE A 101 -21.42 19.52 -7.36
N PHE A 102 -21.73 20.51 -6.52
CA PHE A 102 -22.86 20.43 -5.58
C PHE A 102 -24.19 20.18 -6.30
N ASP A 103 -24.40 20.82 -7.46
CA ASP A 103 -25.62 20.65 -8.26
C ASP A 103 -25.77 19.20 -8.75
N GLU A 104 -24.66 18.55 -9.13
CA GLU A 104 -24.65 17.14 -9.53
C GLU A 104 -25.10 16.23 -8.37
N TYR A 105 -24.50 16.37 -7.19
CA TYR A 105 -24.86 15.57 -6.01
C TYR A 105 -26.29 15.82 -5.53
N LEU A 106 -26.75 17.09 -5.54
CA LEU A 106 -28.11 17.45 -5.16
C LEU A 106 -29.15 16.80 -6.10
N LYS A 107 -28.89 16.78 -7.42
CA LYS A 107 -29.75 16.11 -8.40
C LYS A 107 -29.81 14.60 -8.23
N GLU A 108 -28.71 14.02 -7.77
CA GLU A 108 -28.60 12.59 -7.46
C GLU A 108 -29.18 12.24 -6.07
N GLY A 109 -29.54 13.24 -5.27
CA GLY A 109 -30.20 13.07 -3.96
C GLY A 109 -29.24 12.78 -2.81
N TYR A 110 -27.97 13.15 -2.93
CA TYR A 110 -26.98 12.95 -1.88
C TYR A 110 -27.16 13.93 -0.71
N LEU A 111 -26.67 13.48 0.46
CA LEU A 111 -26.51 14.30 1.65
C LEU A 111 -25.13 14.95 1.66
N PHE A 112 -25.01 16.13 2.30
CA PHE A 112 -23.73 16.80 2.49
C PHE A 112 -23.33 16.77 3.96
N ALA A 113 -22.23 16.10 4.27
CA ALA A 113 -21.59 16.18 5.57
C ALA A 113 -20.55 17.31 5.58
N ALA A 114 -20.84 18.41 6.26
CA ALA A 114 -19.98 19.58 6.37
C ALA A 114 -19.16 19.52 7.67
N PHE A 115 -17.83 19.49 7.52
CA PHE A 115 -16.87 19.40 8.63
C PHE A 115 -16.24 20.74 8.94
N LYS A 116 -16.15 21.09 10.22
CA LYS A 116 -15.48 22.30 10.71
C LYS A 116 -14.61 21.95 11.91
N LEU A 117 -13.38 22.46 11.97
CA LEU A 117 -12.55 22.32 13.16
C LEU A 117 -13.10 23.15 14.31
N THR A 118 -13.08 22.59 15.52
CA THR A 118 -13.41 23.35 16.73
C THR A 118 -12.36 24.43 16.99
N THR A 119 -12.76 25.52 17.63
CA THR A 119 -11.87 26.67 17.89
C THR A 119 -10.72 26.26 18.81
N GLY A 120 -9.48 26.59 18.43
CA GLY A 120 -8.28 26.29 19.21
C GLY A 120 -7.53 25.03 18.80
N VAL A 121 -8.03 24.30 17.80
CA VAL A 121 -7.41 23.07 17.30
C VAL A 121 -6.37 23.35 16.21
N GLY A 122 -5.16 22.82 16.38
CA GLY A 122 -4.10 22.79 15.36
C GLY A 122 -4.22 21.61 14.39
N VAL A 123 -3.48 21.67 13.27
CA VAL A 123 -3.45 20.61 12.23
C VAL A 123 -2.95 19.26 12.74
N ASP A 124 -2.18 19.27 13.83
CA ASP A 124 -1.64 18.10 14.53
C ASP A 124 -2.70 17.31 15.30
N GLN A 125 -3.89 17.88 15.53
CA GLN A 125 -4.99 17.22 16.24
C GLN A 125 -6.09 16.70 15.28
N ILE A 126 -5.87 16.79 13.97
CA ILE A 126 -6.74 16.18 12.95
C ILE A 126 -6.65 14.66 13.06
N HIS A 127 -7.80 14.00 13.15
CA HIS A 127 -7.90 12.55 13.23
C HIS A 127 -8.92 12.02 12.20
N PRO A 128 -8.88 10.71 11.86
CA PRO A 128 -9.89 10.13 10.99
C PRO A 128 -11.30 10.27 11.56
N VAL A 129 -12.29 10.29 10.66
CA VAL A 129 -13.71 10.29 10.99
C VAL A 129 -14.35 9.04 10.41
N VAL A 130 -15.25 8.41 11.18
CA VAL A 130 -16.03 7.27 10.72
C VAL A 130 -17.37 7.77 10.22
N LEU A 131 -17.70 7.42 8.98
CA LEU A 131 -19.01 7.64 8.38
C LEU A 131 -19.74 6.30 8.32
N GLU A 132 -20.89 6.22 8.98
CA GLU A 132 -21.78 5.07 8.92
C GLU A 132 -22.94 5.39 7.98
N PHE A 133 -23.18 4.50 7.03
CA PHE A 133 -24.24 4.64 6.02
C PHE A 133 -25.24 3.50 6.17
N ASP A 134 -26.52 3.79 5.96
CA ASP A 134 -27.58 2.77 5.95
C ASP A 134 -27.47 1.82 4.74
N THR A 135 -26.68 2.21 3.73
CA THR A 135 -26.46 1.45 2.50
C THR A 135 -25.12 0.73 2.52
N GLY A 136 -25.09 -0.54 2.11
CA GLY A 136 -23.86 -1.34 2.02
C GLY A 136 -23.01 -1.10 0.76
N GLU A 137 -23.24 -0.01 0.02
CA GLU A 137 -22.44 0.33 -1.16
C GLU A 137 -21.23 1.17 -0.74
N ALA A 138 -20.02 0.65 -0.97
CA ALA A 138 -18.80 1.41 -0.72
C ALA A 138 -18.55 2.38 -1.89
N CYS A 139 -18.52 3.67 -1.58
CA CYS A 139 -18.31 4.75 -2.54
C CYS A 139 -17.23 5.71 -2.02
N VAL A 140 -16.37 6.22 -2.92
CA VAL A 140 -15.40 7.29 -2.59
C VAL A 140 -15.78 8.56 -3.37
N PRO A 141 -16.09 9.68 -2.70
CA PRO A 141 -16.65 10.87 -3.35
C PRO A 141 -15.56 11.74 -4.03
N LEU A 142 -14.99 11.24 -5.13
CA LEU A 142 -13.90 11.91 -5.84
C LEU A 142 -14.33 13.19 -6.59
N ARG A 143 -15.59 13.33 -7.04
CA ARG A 143 -16.02 14.54 -7.76
C ARG A 143 -15.90 15.79 -6.88
N LEU A 144 -16.21 15.69 -5.59
CA LEU A 144 -16.01 16.77 -4.62
C LEU A 144 -14.53 17.13 -4.43
N THR A 145 -13.64 16.13 -4.50
CA THR A 145 -12.21 16.34 -4.29
C THR A 145 -11.53 17.09 -5.43
N ARG A 146 -12.13 17.10 -6.63
CA ARG A 146 -11.59 17.74 -7.84
C ARG A 146 -11.14 19.18 -7.66
N ILE A 147 -11.82 19.94 -6.81
CA ILE A 147 -11.59 21.39 -6.64
C ILE A 147 -10.22 21.68 -6.02
N ALA A 148 -9.77 20.79 -5.13
CA ALA A 148 -8.52 20.91 -4.40
C ALA A 148 -7.53 19.79 -4.75
N ALA A 149 -7.79 19.07 -5.84
CA ALA A 149 -6.96 17.99 -6.31
C ALA A 149 -5.79 18.52 -7.15
N GLU A 150 -4.68 17.81 -7.07
CA GLU A 150 -3.50 18.01 -7.92
C GLU A 150 -3.50 16.99 -9.07
N GLU A 151 -2.73 17.23 -10.13
CA GLU A 151 -2.53 16.24 -11.20
C GLU A 151 -1.91 14.95 -10.63
N ASP A 152 -2.35 13.81 -11.13
CA ASP A 152 -1.95 12.46 -10.72
C ASP A 152 -2.05 12.28 -9.19
N MET A 153 -3.14 12.77 -8.60
CA MET A 153 -3.39 12.66 -7.17
C MET A 153 -3.59 11.20 -6.80
N GLU A 154 -2.86 10.76 -5.78
CA GLU A 154 -2.90 9.39 -5.31
C GLU A 154 -4.14 9.12 -4.46
N VAL A 155 -4.93 8.12 -4.84
CA VAL A 155 -6.08 7.65 -4.06
C VAL A 155 -5.82 6.21 -3.61
N ARG A 156 -5.95 5.99 -2.30
CA ARG A 156 -5.75 4.69 -1.65
C ARG A 156 -7.02 4.31 -0.92
N THR A 157 -7.51 3.11 -1.19
CA THR A 157 -8.72 2.58 -0.54
C THR A 157 -8.40 1.26 0.12
N PHE A 158 -8.88 1.11 1.36
CA PHE A 158 -8.76 -0.10 2.14
C PHE A 158 -10.16 -0.62 2.45
N PHE A 159 -10.39 -1.90 2.16
CA PHE A 159 -11.66 -2.55 2.42
C PHE A 159 -11.44 -3.73 3.36
N LEU A 160 -12.08 -3.68 4.52
CA LEU A 160 -12.20 -4.81 5.42
C LEU A 160 -13.54 -5.50 5.15
N GLY A 161 -13.49 -6.79 4.84
CA GLY A 161 -14.66 -7.56 4.42
C GLY A 161 -14.45 -9.06 4.56
N ASN A 162 -15.22 -9.85 3.79
CA ASN A 162 -15.10 -11.31 3.76
C ASN A 162 -14.34 -11.84 2.55
N ALA A 163 -14.17 -11.02 1.51
CA ALA A 163 -13.57 -11.40 0.25
C ALA A 163 -12.92 -10.19 -0.44
N ARG A 164 -12.28 -10.45 -1.58
CA ARG A 164 -11.63 -9.41 -2.38
C ARG A 164 -12.64 -8.39 -2.88
N VAL A 165 -12.33 -7.11 -2.68
CA VAL A 165 -13.10 -5.99 -3.20
C VAL A 165 -12.54 -5.55 -4.56
N VAL A 166 -13.43 -5.19 -5.47
CA VAL A 166 -13.11 -4.75 -6.83
C VAL A 166 -13.97 -3.55 -7.23
N PRO A 167 -13.54 -2.74 -8.20
CA PRO A 167 -14.33 -1.59 -8.61
C PRO A 167 -15.57 -2.05 -9.37
N ARG A 168 -16.65 -1.27 -9.30
CA ARG A 168 -17.93 -1.57 -9.96
C ARG A 168 -18.10 -0.79 -11.25
N ASN A 169 -17.84 0.51 -11.20
CA ASN A 169 -18.01 1.45 -12.31
C ASN A 169 -16.67 2.02 -12.83
N TYR A 170 -15.58 1.72 -12.13
CA TYR A 170 -14.21 1.93 -12.60
C TYR A 170 -13.66 0.61 -13.16
N ARG A 171 -12.61 0.68 -13.97
CA ARG A 171 -11.90 -0.49 -14.48
C ARG A 171 -10.99 -1.07 -13.42
N HIS A 172 -10.83 -2.38 -13.46
CA HIS A 172 -9.74 -3.04 -12.77
C HIS A 172 -8.56 -3.13 -13.74
N VAL A 173 -7.41 -2.61 -13.33
CA VAL A 173 -6.20 -2.52 -14.17
C VAL A 173 -5.15 -3.49 -13.63
N VAL A 174 -4.61 -4.34 -14.51
CA VAL A 174 -3.46 -5.18 -14.22
C VAL A 174 -2.25 -4.54 -14.91
N ILE A 175 -1.22 -4.20 -14.15
CA ILE A 175 -0.03 -3.56 -14.70
C ILE A 175 0.88 -4.55 -15.43
N ASN A 176 1.56 -4.07 -16.46
CA ASN A 176 2.65 -4.78 -17.10
C ASN A 176 3.89 -4.79 -16.19
N PRO A 177 4.32 -5.96 -15.67
CA PRO A 177 5.45 -6.04 -14.75
C PRO A 177 6.80 -5.72 -15.38
N LEU A 178 6.92 -5.70 -16.72
CA LEU A 178 8.14 -5.24 -17.41
C LEU A 178 8.41 -3.75 -17.24
N LYS A 179 7.39 -2.96 -16.87
CA LYS A 179 7.52 -1.52 -16.65
C LYS A 179 8.08 -1.19 -15.27
N ILE A 180 8.13 -2.15 -14.35
CA ILE A 180 8.77 -1.96 -13.04
C ILE A 180 10.29 -1.91 -13.23
N ASP A 181 10.95 -0.94 -12.61
CA ASP A 181 12.41 -0.86 -12.61
C ASP A 181 13.01 -1.86 -11.61
N TRP A 182 13.08 -3.13 -12.02
CA TRP A 182 13.55 -4.23 -11.19
C TRP A 182 15.03 -4.14 -10.80
N LEU A 183 15.86 -3.43 -11.58
CA LEU A 183 17.31 -3.39 -11.36
C LEU A 183 17.73 -2.28 -10.38
N ASN A 184 16.88 -1.29 -10.15
CA ASN A 184 17.14 -0.15 -9.26
C ASN A 184 16.21 -0.12 -8.03
N LEU A 185 15.89 -1.29 -7.47
CA LEU A 185 15.02 -1.39 -6.29
C LEU A 185 15.75 -0.98 -4.99
N THR A 186 15.12 -0.12 -4.20
CA THR A 186 15.56 0.31 -2.85
C THR A 186 14.66 -0.27 -1.75
N GLY A 187 14.09 -1.46 -1.99
CA GLY A 187 13.04 -2.08 -1.17
C GLY A 187 11.61 -1.71 -1.62
N VAL A 188 11.50 -0.72 -2.51
CA VAL A 188 10.31 -0.33 -3.25
C VAL A 188 10.67 -0.14 -4.72
N ALA A 189 9.67 -0.13 -5.60
CA ALA A 189 9.83 0.30 -6.99
C ALA A 189 9.61 1.82 -7.05
N GLU A 190 10.68 2.61 -7.21
CA GLU A 190 10.60 4.07 -7.20
C GLU A 190 9.74 4.63 -8.35
N ASN A 191 9.71 3.92 -9.48
CA ASN A 191 8.90 4.28 -10.64
C ASN A 191 7.44 3.79 -10.55
N TYR A 192 7.03 3.17 -9.44
CA TYR A 192 5.71 2.54 -9.32
C TYR A 192 4.56 3.53 -9.56
N LYS A 193 4.63 4.74 -9.01
CA LYS A 193 3.60 5.77 -9.25
C LYS A 193 3.42 6.04 -10.74
N GLU A 194 4.52 6.23 -11.47
CA GLU A 194 4.50 6.49 -12.91
C GLU A 194 3.88 5.32 -13.67
N VAL A 195 4.27 4.08 -13.33
CA VAL A 195 3.70 2.88 -13.95
C VAL A 195 2.20 2.81 -13.77
N ILE A 196 1.71 3.09 -12.56
CA ILE A 196 0.27 3.09 -12.28
C ILE A 196 -0.44 4.21 -13.03
N THR A 197 0.15 5.42 -13.05
CA THR A 197 -0.41 6.58 -13.76
C THR A 197 -0.62 6.24 -15.24
N GLN A 198 0.44 5.77 -15.91
CA GLN A 198 0.36 5.42 -17.32
C GLN A 198 -0.61 4.25 -17.59
N ALA A 199 -0.69 3.27 -16.67
CA ALA A 199 -1.61 2.13 -16.83
C ALA A 199 -3.08 2.52 -16.60
N VAL A 200 -3.36 3.44 -15.68
CA VAL A 200 -4.72 3.94 -15.40
C VAL A 200 -5.19 4.92 -16.48
N ASP A 201 -4.28 5.69 -17.07
CA ASP A 201 -4.59 6.64 -18.16
C ASP A 201 -4.74 5.96 -19.52
N ALA A 202 -4.44 4.66 -19.60
CA ALA A 202 -4.60 3.88 -20.82
C ALA A 202 -6.04 4.00 -21.37
N LEU A 203 -6.17 3.97 -22.70
CA LEU A 203 -7.37 4.39 -23.43
C LEU A 203 -8.69 3.72 -22.98
N LYS A 204 -8.66 2.54 -22.37
CA LYS A 204 -9.88 1.83 -21.92
C LYS A 204 -10.26 2.06 -20.46
N SER A 205 -9.34 2.58 -19.66
CA SER A 205 -9.60 3.05 -18.30
C SER A 205 -9.83 4.56 -18.28
N ASP A 206 -9.14 5.35 -19.12
CA ASP A 206 -9.38 6.79 -19.31
C ASP A 206 -9.43 7.54 -17.97
N GLY A 207 -8.43 7.31 -17.11
CA GLY A 207 -8.34 7.86 -15.75
C GLY A 207 -9.25 7.17 -14.71
N HIS A 208 -10.19 6.34 -15.15
CA HIS A 208 -11.16 5.64 -14.31
C HIS A 208 -10.76 4.18 -14.04
N GLY A 209 -9.54 3.98 -13.53
CA GLY A 209 -8.99 2.66 -13.21
C GLY A 209 -8.57 2.53 -11.75
N PHE A 210 -8.55 1.30 -11.22
CA PHE A 210 -7.91 0.96 -9.95
C PHE A 210 -7.09 -0.32 -10.11
N VAL A 211 -5.94 -0.36 -9.46
CA VAL A 211 -5.10 -1.53 -9.33
C VAL A 211 -5.30 -2.15 -7.95
N THR A 212 -5.43 -3.48 -7.88
CA THR A 212 -5.38 -4.18 -6.60
C THR A 212 -3.93 -4.38 -6.17
N GLU A 213 -3.52 -3.71 -5.10
CA GLU A 213 -2.16 -3.81 -4.55
C GLU A 213 -1.99 -4.99 -3.59
N PHE A 214 -3.04 -5.29 -2.82
CA PHE A 214 -3.07 -6.40 -1.87
C PHE A 214 -4.51 -6.90 -1.70
N ALA A 215 -4.67 -8.22 -1.59
CA ALA A 215 -5.92 -8.87 -1.22
C ALA A 215 -5.58 -10.14 -0.45
N GLY A 216 -6.04 -10.27 0.79
CA GLY A 216 -5.72 -11.44 1.61
C GLY A 216 -6.18 -11.28 3.05
N GLN A 217 -5.62 -12.07 3.96
CA GLN A 217 -5.99 -12.02 5.38
C GLN A 217 -5.66 -10.66 6.00
N SER A 218 -6.60 -10.10 6.78
CA SER A 218 -6.42 -8.85 7.52
C SER A 218 -5.40 -8.96 8.66
N SER A 219 -5.00 -10.18 9.04
CA SER A 219 -3.95 -10.48 10.01
C SER A 219 -2.56 -9.96 9.61
N VAL A 220 -2.39 -9.52 8.35
CA VAL A 220 -1.21 -8.78 7.90
C VAL A 220 -1.05 -7.42 8.61
N VAL A 221 -2.15 -6.86 9.13
CA VAL A 221 -2.18 -5.59 9.85
C VAL A 221 -1.88 -5.83 11.32
N SER A 222 -0.79 -5.24 11.81
CA SER A 222 -0.46 -5.26 13.23
C SER A 222 -1.54 -4.54 14.04
N GLN A 223 -1.98 -5.14 15.16
CA GLN A 223 -2.85 -4.47 16.14
C GLN A 223 -2.04 -3.73 17.22
N SER A 224 -0.70 -3.80 17.17
CA SER A 224 0.16 -3.13 18.13
C SER A 224 0.00 -1.60 18.03
N GLY A 225 -0.13 -0.93 19.17
CA GLY A 225 -0.29 0.52 19.25
C GLY A 225 -1.68 1.05 18.89
N LEU A 226 -2.63 0.20 18.46
CA LEU A 226 -4.01 0.63 18.19
C LEU A 226 -4.80 0.81 19.47
N PHE A 227 -4.73 -0.16 20.36
CA PHE A 227 -5.43 -0.17 21.64
C PHE A 227 -4.68 -1.05 22.64
N SER A 228 -4.77 -0.69 23.92
CA SER A 228 -4.32 -1.53 25.02
C SER A 228 -5.39 -1.58 26.10
N GLY A 229 -5.62 -2.77 26.66
CA GLY A 229 -6.50 -2.93 27.83
C GLY A 229 -5.99 -2.24 29.10
N SER A 230 -4.75 -1.71 29.10
CA SER A 230 -4.24 -0.84 30.15
C SER A 230 -4.74 0.61 30.04
N TRP A 231 -5.25 1.02 28.87
CA TRP A 231 -5.68 2.39 28.65
C TRP A 231 -7.01 2.65 29.36
N SER A 232 -7.06 3.71 30.16
CA SER A 232 -8.25 4.08 30.93
C SER A 232 -8.32 5.59 31.15
N SER A 233 -9.48 6.16 30.86
CA SER A 233 -9.81 7.57 31.11
C SER A 233 -10.14 7.85 32.58
N THR A 234 -10.71 6.87 33.28
CA THR A 234 -11.18 6.98 34.67
C THR A 234 -10.20 7.63 35.64
N PRO A 235 -8.87 7.32 35.62
CA PRO A 235 -7.93 7.93 36.55
C PRO A 235 -7.84 9.46 36.45
N PHE A 236 -8.13 10.05 35.28
CA PHE A 236 -7.94 11.49 35.05
C PHE A 236 -9.06 12.36 35.62
N VAL A 237 -10.26 11.81 35.84
CA VAL A 237 -11.45 12.55 36.30
C VAL A 237 -11.19 13.36 37.58
N ASN A 238 -10.41 12.81 38.51
CA ASN A 238 -10.04 13.49 39.76
C ASN A 238 -8.51 13.55 39.92
N ALA A 239 -7.76 13.54 38.82
CA ALA A 239 -6.30 13.61 38.88
C ALA A 239 -5.84 15.05 39.16
N GLU A 240 -4.80 15.16 39.99
CA GLU A 240 -4.01 16.38 40.07
C GLU A 240 -3.21 16.55 38.76
N PRO A 241 -3.07 17.77 38.22
CA PRO A 241 -2.32 18.05 37.00
C PRO A 241 -0.93 17.39 36.98
N THR A 242 -0.24 17.43 38.12
CA THR A 242 1.13 16.94 38.29
C THR A 242 1.27 15.42 38.14
N LEU A 243 0.16 14.67 38.23
CA LEU A 243 0.13 13.21 38.12
C LEU A 243 -0.31 12.70 36.73
N VAL A 244 -0.69 13.60 35.82
CA VAL A 244 -1.25 13.24 34.52
C VAL A 244 -0.23 12.47 33.67
N VAL A 245 0.99 13.00 33.55
CA VAL A 245 2.06 12.37 32.78
C VAL A 245 2.45 11.01 33.40
N ASP A 246 2.60 10.92 34.72
CA ASP A 246 2.86 9.65 35.42
C ASP A 246 1.77 8.61 35.12
N THR A 247 0.50 9.05 35.09
CA THR A 247 -0.65 8.18 34.78
C THR A 247 -0.58 7.69 33.34
N LEU A 248 -0.28 8.55 32.37
CA LEU A 248 -0.10 8.17 30.96
C LEU A 248 1.11 7.25 30.75
N GLN A 249 2.22 7.50 31.47
CA GLN A 249 3.40 6.61 31.46
C GLN A 249 3.07 5.22 32.00
N ASN A 250 2.29 5.13 33.08
CA ASN A 250 1.85 3.85 33.63
C ASN A 250 0.90 3.09 32.69
N GLN A 251 0.17 3.81 31.83
CA GLN A 251 -0.64 3.20 30.77
C GLN A 251 0.17 2.79 29.53
N GLY A 252 1.45 3.20 29.46
CA GLY A 252 2.37 2.88 28.37
C GLY A 252 2.08 3.63 27.08
N ILE A 253 1.41 4.79 27.15
CA ILE A 253 1.04 5.58 25.97
C ILE A 253 2.01 6.74 25.67
N LEU A 254 2.87 7.07 26.64
CA LEU A 254 4.04 7.93 26.48
C LEU A 254 5.14 7.48 27.43
N GLY A 255 6.38 7.91 27.20
CA GLY A 255 7.51 7.69 28.09
C GLY A 255 8.41 8.93 28.17
N CYS A 256 8.59 9.48 29.37
CA CYS A 256 9.52 10.58 29.59
C CYS A 256 10.82 10.09 30.26
N PHE A 257 11.97 10.49 29.73
CA PHE A 257 13.30 10.07 30.15
C PHE A 257 14.25 11.27 30.26
N GLY A 258 14.48 11.75 31.48
CA GLY A 258 15.24 12.99 31.68
C GLY A 258 14.44 14.17 31.14
N ASP A 259 15.03 14.97 30.26
CA ASP A 259 14.43 16.20 29.72
C ASP A 259 13.81 15.96 28.32
N PHE A 260 13.25 14.76 28.08
CA PHE A 260 12.68 14.36 26.80
C PHE A 260 11.47 13.44 27.00
N CYS A 261 10.41 13.63 26.23
CA CYS A 261 9.24 12.76 26.21
C CYS A 261 9.04 12.12 24.82
N GLU A 262 8.83 10.81 24.81
CA GLU A 262 8.45 10.05 23.62
C GLU A 262 6.95 9.72 23.70
N TYR A 263 6.18 10.17 22.71
CA TYR A 263 4.74 9.90 22.63
C TYR A 263 4.50 8.67 21.74
N TYR A 264 3.98 7.59 22.32
CA TYR A 264 3.68 6.37 21.56
C TYR A 264 2.36 6.45 20.80
N HIS A 265 1.52 7.44 21.12
CA HIS A 265 0.30 7.75 20.38
C HIS A 265 0.30 9.23 19.95
N PRO A 266 0.05 9.54 18.66
CA PRO A 266 0.25 10.88 18.10
C PRO A 266 -0.64 11.97 18.71
N LEU A 267 -1.84 11.61 19.19
CA LEU A 267 -2.78 12.57 19.77
C LEU A 267 -2.49 12.92 21.24
N VAL A 268 -1.54 12.25 21.89
CA VAL A 268 -1.28 12.47 23.33
C VAL A 268 -0.68 13.85 23.58
N GLU A 269 0.28 14.28 22.75
CA GLU A 269 0.93 15.57 22.89
C GLU A 269 -0.08 16.72 22.70
N GLY A 270 -0.87 16.68 21.63
CA GLY A 270 -1.92 17.69 21.39
C GLY A 270 -2.98 17.72 22.49
N LEU A 271 -3.34 16.56 23.04
CA LEU A 271 -4.27 16.47 24.17
C LEU A 271 -3.68 17.07 25.46
N LEU A 272 -2.39 16.83 25.73
CA LEU A 272 -1.70 17.47 26.84
C LEU A 272 -1.62 18.99 26.64
N ALA A 273 -1.30 19.47 25.45
CA ALA A 273 -1.23 20.89 25.16
C ALA A 273 -2.57 21.63 25.33
N GLU A 274 -3.69 20.95 25.06
CA GLU A 274 -5.05 21.52 25.23
C GLU A 274 -5.42 21.75 26.70
N PHE A 275 -5.11 20.80 27.59
CA PHE A 275 -5.54 20.84 29.00
C PHE A 275 -4.42 21.22 29.98
N LEU A 276 -3.17 21.13 29.55
CA LEU A 276 -1.96 21.49 30.29
C LEU A 276 -1.04 22.30 29.37
N PRO A 277 -1.43 23.54 29.01
CA PRO A 277 -0.65 24.36 28.12
C PRO A 277 0.73 24.66 28.71
N VAL A 278 1.76 24.57 27.87
CA VAL A 278 3.14 24.84 28.28
C VAL A 278 3.29 26.34 28.59
N PRO A 279 3.83 26.72 29.76
CA PRO A 279 4.05 28.13 30.09
C PRO A 279 5.00 28.84 29.11
N ASP A 280 4.75 30.13 28.87
CA ASP A 280 5.53 30.94 27.95
C ASP A 280 7.04 30.87 28.22
N GLY A 281 7.80 30.50 27.19
CA GLY A 281 9.26 30.44 27.24
C GLY A 281 9.84 29.15 27.85
N LEU A 282 9.02 28.15 28.18
CA LEU A 282 9.46 26.81 28.53
C LEU A 282 9.44 25.88 27.32
N ASN A 283 10.37 24.92 27.30
CA ASN A 283 10.34 23.82 26.36
C ASN A 283 9.25 22.81 26.81
N PRO A 284 8.35 22.36 25.91
CA PRO A 284 7.37 21.33 26.21
C PRO A 284 7.96 20.06 26.83
N ASP A 285 9.09 19.57 26.34
CA ASP A 285 9.73 18.35 26.86
C ASP A 285 10.19 18.51 28.32
N ASP A 286 10.80 19.65 28.65
CA ASP A 286 11.20 19.98 30.02
C ASP A 286 9.97 20.05 30.94
N PHE A 287 8.86 20.63 30.46
CA PHE A 287 7.64 20.81 31.23
C PHE A 287 6.94 19.46 31.50
N TYR A 288 6.66 18.68 30.46
CA TYR A 288 5.92 17.42 30.61
C TYR A 288 6.76 16.35 31.29
N SER A 289 8.07 16.32 31.10
CA SER A 289 8.93 15.35 31.80
C SER A 289 8.97 15.53 33.32
N CYS A 290 8.61 16.72 33.85
CA CYS A 290 8.49 16.95 35.28
C CYS A 290 7.43 18.02 35.63
N LEU A 291 6.14 17.69 35.49
CA LEU A 291 5.07 18.62 35.88
C LEU A 291 5.16 19.08 37.35
N SER A 292 5.59 18.20 38.25
CA SER A 292 5.81 18.56 39.67
C SER A 292 6.94 19.58 39.88
N CYS A 293 7.93 19.66 38.98
CA CYS A 293 8.98 20.68 39.03
C CYS A 293 8.43 22.09 38.74
N TYR A 294 7.30 22.17 38.04
CA TYR A 294 6.67 23.39 37.57
C TYR A 294 5.28 23.61 38.17
N GLU A 295 4.95 22.96 39.31
CA GLU A 295 3.61 23.01 39.93
C GLU A 295 3.08 24.45 40.10
N GLY A 296 3.94 25.39 40.47
CA GLY A 296 3.58 26.81 40.62
C GLY A 296 3.39 27.60 39.33
N LEU A 297 3.70 27.01 38.16
CA LEU A 297 3.51 27.59 36.82
C LEU A 297 2.39 26.90 36.02
N ILE A 298 1.79 25.82 36.55
CA ILE A 298 0.68 25.14 35.89
C ILE A 298 -0.55 26.07 35.90
N ASP A 299 -1.15 26.25 34.73
CA ASP A 299 -2.42 26.95 34.59
C ASP A 299 -3.57 26.09 35.14
N GLN A 300 -3.99 26.40 36.36
CA GLN A 300 -5.08 25.69 37.05
C GLN A 300 -6.45 26.01 36.45
N ASP A 301 -6.59 27.13 35.73
CA ASP A 301 -7.86 27.49 35.08
C ASP A 301 -8.04 26.72 33.76
N ALA A 302 -6.95 26.26 33.15
CA ALA A 302 -6.97 25.41 31.96
C ALA A 302 -7.21 23.92 32.27
N TRP A 303 -6.83 23.45 33.47
CA TRP A 303 -6.99 22.04 33.83
C TRP A 303 -8.44 21.68 34.19
N ASP A 304 -9.02 20.78 33.40
CA ASP A 304 -10.27 20.10 33.71
C ASP A 304 -10.07 18.59 33.53
N GLY A 305 -9.90 17.88 34.66
CA GLY A 305 -9.64 16.44 34.64
C GLY A 305 -10.79 15.59 34.07
N GLN A 306 -12.04 16.05 34.21
CA GLN A 306 -13.19 15.37 33.61
C GLN A 306 -13.18 15.58 32.10
N ALA A 307 -12.98 16.80 31.63
CA ALA A 307 -12.92 17.10 30.20
C ALA A 307 -11.71 16.42 29.53
N PHE A 308 -10.55 16.36 30.19
CA PHE A 308 -9.40 15.59 29.72
C PHE A 308 -9.73 14.09 29.62
N ALA A 309 -10.38 13.52 30.64
CA ALA A 309 -10.78 12.11 30.63
C ALA A 309 -11.73 11.80 29.45
N ASP A 310 -12.72 12.66 29.22
CA ASP A 310 -13.68 12.51 28.13
C ASP A 310 -13.01 12.64 26.76
N ALA A 311 -12.09 13.60 26.60
CA ALA A 311 -11.31 13.77 25.38
C ALA A 311 -10.34 12.59 25.13
N TYR A 312 -9.68 12.07 26.17
CA TYR A 312 -8.83 10.88 26.09
C TYR A 312 -9.64 9.65 25.66
N GLN A 313 -10.83 9.47 26.24
CA GLN A 313 -11.73 8.38 25.86
C GLN A 313 -12.15 8.50 24.39
N ALA A 314 -12.70 9.65 24.00
CA ALA A 314 -13.32 9.84 22.69
C ALA A 314 -12.31 9.94 21.53
N ARG A 315 -11.10 10.46 21.77
CA ARG A 315 -10.10 10.69 20.71
C ARG A 315 -9.05 9.58 20.60
N ILE A 316 -8.82 8.80 21.66
CA ILE A 316 -7.75 7.78 21.70
C ILE A 316 -8.32 6.39 21.97
N ILE A 317 -9.04 6.20 23.08
CA ILE A 317 -9.47 4.86 23.50
C ILE A 317 -10.55 4.29 22.57
N ASP A 318 -11.63 5.03 22.33
CA ASP A 318 -12.76 4.54 21.54
C ASP A 318 -12.38 4.27 20.08
N PRO A 319 -11.67 5.17 19.36
CA PRO A 319 -11.23 4.89 18.00
C PRO A 319 -10.26 3.71 17.92
N GLY A 320 -9.35 3.60 18.89
CA GLY A 320 -8.39 2.49 18.97
C GLY A 320 -9.06 1.14 19.18
N SER A 321 -10.02 1.06 20.11
CA SER A 321 -10.80 -0.15 20.36
C SER A 321 -11.63 -0.52 19.13
N HIS A 322 -12.28 0.47 18.50
CA HIS A 322 -13.07 0.25 17.30
C HIS A 322 -12.22 -0.27 16.13
N ALA A 323 -11.00 0.26 15.96
CA ALA A 323 -10.05 -0.23 14.95
C ALA A 323 -9.70 -1.72 15.16
N VAL A 324 -9.48 -2.13 16.42
CA VAL A 324 -9.25 -3.54 16.77
C VAL A 324 -10.48 -4.39 16.48
N ASP A 325 -11.69 -3.90 16.81
CA ASP A 325 -12.94 -4.60 16.51
C ASP A 325 -13.15 -4.79 15.01
N LEU A 326 -12.86 -3.77 14.19
CA LEU A 326 -12.94 -3.87 12.73
C LEU A 326 -12.01 -4.98 12.19
N LEU A 327 -10.75 -5.00 12.63
CA LEU A 327 -9.78 -6.02 12.20
C LEU A 327 -10.14 -7.43 12.67
N ASN A 328 -10.76 -7.56 13.85
CA ASN A 328 -11.19 -8.85 14.39
C ASN A 328 -12.49 -9.36 13.73
N ASN A 329 -13.40 -8.45 13.36
CA ASN A 329 -14.67 -8.81 12.74
C ASN A 329 -14.52 -9.17 11.26
N TRP A 330 -13.58 -8.54 10.57
CA TRP A 330 -13.41 -8.69 9.13
C TRP A 330 -12.07 -9.36 8.80
N PRO A 331 -12.08 -10.65 8.40
CA PRO A 331 -10.86 -11.45 8.25
C PRO A 331 -10.10 -11.16 6.95
N TYR A 332 -10.67 -10.38 6.03
CA TYR A 332 -10.11 -10.13 4.71
C TYR A 332 -9.88 -8.63 4.50
N LEU A 333 -8.70 -8.28 3.99
CA LEU A 333 -8.31 -6.93 3.62
C LEU A 333 -8.05 -6.86 2.11
N THR A 334 -8.66 -5.88 1.45
CA THR A 334 -8.28 -5.48 0.10
C THR A 334 -7.74 -4.05 0.11
N ARG A 335 -6.59 -3.84 -0.51
CA ARG A 335 -5.99 -2.53 -0.77
C ARG A 335 -6.01 -2.27 -2.27
N MET A 336 -6.56 -1.13 -2.65
CA MET A 336 -6.53 -0.67 -4.03
C MET A 336 -5.90 0.72 -4.12
N TYR A 337 -5.33 0.99 -5.29
CA TYR A 337 -4.61 2.22 -5.58
C TYR A 337 -4.94 2.71 -6.97
N THR A 338 -5.00 4.02 -7.10
CA THR A 338 -5.11 4.72 -8.37
C THR A 338 -4.43 6.08 -8.27
N THR A 339 -4.12 6.64 -9.43
CA THR A 339 -3.78 8.04 -9.62
C THR A 339 -4.84 8.61 -10.54
N ILE A 340 -5.32 9.80 -10.22
CA ILE A 340 -6.40 10.42 -10.98
C ILE A 340 -6.23 11.93 -10.94
N SER A 341 -6.35 12.56 -12.10
CA SER A 341 -6.20 14.00 -12.26
C SER A 341 -7.54 14.72 -12.12
N PRO A 342 -7.57 16.03 -11.81
CA PRO A 342 -8.82 16.77 -11.64
C PRO A 342 -9.73 16.67 -12.86
N GLY A 343 -9.18 16.66 -14.07
CA GLY A 343 -9.93 16.49 -15.32
C GLY A 343 -10.73 15.17 -15.41
N GLU A 344 -10.31 14.15 -14.67
CA GLU A 344 -10.83 12.78 -14.74
C GLU A 344 -11.76 12.45 -13.56
N MET A 345 -11.78 13.28 -12.50
CA MET A 345 -12.67 13.15 -11.34
C MET A 345 -14.12 13.53 -11.69
N THR A 346 -14.71 12.82 -12.65
CA THR A 346 -16.04 13.09 -13.21
C THR A 346 -17.11 12.15 -12.68
N VAL A 347 -16.69 11.01 -12.11
CA VAL A 347 -17.56 9.97 -11.55
C VAL A 347 -16.99 9.52 -10.21
N ASP A 348 -17.85 9.17 -9.25
CA ASP A 348 -17.39 8.58 -7.99
C ASP A 348 -17.24 7.06 -8.13
N PRO A 349 -16.11 6.45 -7.74
CA PRO A 349 -15.95 5.01 -7.78
C PRO A 349 -16.79 4.31 -6.70
N PHE A 350 -17.50 3.27 -7.13
CA PHE A 350 -18.20 2.30 -6.30
C PHE A 350 -17.47 0.97 -6.33
N PHE A 351 -17.62 0.20 -5.26
CA PHE A 351 -16.93 -1.08 -5.09
C PHE A 351 -17.89 -2.18 -4.63
N HIS A 352 -17.52 -3.43 -4.92
CA HIS A 352 -18.24 -4.60 -4.42
C HIS A 352 -17.26 -5.75 -4.08
N GLU A 353 -17.67 -6.62 -3.17
CA GLU A 353 -16.96 -7.88 -2.91
C GLU A 353 -17.19 -8.89 -4.05
N ASN A 354 -16.15 -9.64 -4.41
CA ASN A 354 -16.21 -10.81 -5.28
C ASN A 354 -15.48 -11.99 -4.60
N GLN A 355 -16.25 -13.01 -4.25
CA GLN A 355 -15.78 -14.19 -3.50
C GLN A 355 -15.02 -15.23 -4.35
N GLN A 356 -14.99 -15.05 -5.67
CA GLN A 356 -14.37 -16.00 -6.59
C GLN A 356 -12.96 -15.59 -7.02
N LEU A 357 -12.55 -14.36 -6.69
CA LEU A 357 -11.21 -13.88 -6.97
C LEU A 357 -10.23 -14.30 -5.88
N GLY A 358 -9.02 -14.68 -6.30
CA GLY A 358 -7.95 -15.05 -5.40
C GLY A 358 -7.24 -13.86 -4.77
N ASP A 359 -6.39 -14.22 -3.81
CA ASP A 359 -5.50 -13.29 -3.09
C ASP A 359 -4.49 -12.62 -4.03
N VAL A 360 -4.06 -11.43 -3.62
CA VAL A 360 -3.01 -10.65 -4.28
C VAL A 360 -1.92 -10.39 -3.24
N ALA A 361 -0.76 -10.98 -3.47
CA ALA A 361 0.39 -10.80 -2.59
C ALA A 361 0.94 -9.37 -2.70
N SER A 362 1.25 -8.77 -1.54
CA SER A 362 1.95 -7.49 -1.47
C SER A 362 3.44 -7.63 -1.83
N LEU A 363 4.05 -8.79 -1.55
CA LEU A 363 5.44 -9.04 -1.90
C LEU A 363 5.55 -9.58 -3.34
N ARG A 364 6.27 -8.84 -4.20
CA ARG A 364 6.59 -9.22 -5.58
C ARG A 364 8.09 -9.48 -5.68
N VAL A 365 8.45 -10.73 -6.01
CA VAL A 365 9.84 -11.18 -6.07
C VAL A 365 10.21 -11.53 -7.49
N ALA A 366 11.18 -10.80 -8.04
CA ALA A 366 11.92 -11.24 -9.22
C ALA A 366 13.23 -11.90 -8.76
N THR A 367 13.74 -12.83 -9.56
CA THR A 367 15.02 -13.51 -9.30
C THR A 367 15.96 -13.28 -10.47
N ARG A 368 17.07 -12.58 -10.22
CA ARG A 368 18.17 -12.43 -11.16
C ARG A 368 19.19 -13.54 -10.93
N THR A 369 19.42 -14.34 -11.97
CA THR A 369 20.43 -15.39 -12.01
C THR A 369 21.59 -14.94 -12.88
N THR A 370 22.75 -14.62 -12.30
CA THR A 370 23.97 -14.38 -13.06
C THR A 370 24.53 -15.70 -13.57
N LEU A 371 24.63 -15.85 -14.88
CA LEU A 371 25.12 -17.04 -15.56
C LEU A 371 26.65 -17.07 -15.56
N CYS A 372 27.26 -18.25 -15.78
CA CYS A 372 28.72 -18.36 -15.87
C CYS A 372 29.35 -17.54 -17.02
N SER A 373 28.57 -17.19 -18.05
CA SER A 373 29.02 -16.28 -19.12
C SER A 373 29.20 -14.83 -18.65
N GLY A 374 28.68 -14.47 -17.47
CA GLY A 374 28.57 -13.09 -16.99
C GLY A 374 27.25 -12.41 -17.36
N ASP A 375 26.43 -13.04 -18.21
CA ASP A 375 25.06 -12.60 -18.52
C ASP A 375 24.12 -12.83 -17.33
N SER A 376 22.91 -12.30 -17.40
CA SER A 376 21.90 -12.47 -16.37
C SER A 376 20.57 -12.95 -16.95
N LEU A 377 19.86 -13.79 -16.21
CA LEU A 377 18.48 -14.16 -16.48
C LEU A 377 17.61 -13.65 -15.34
N VAL A 378 16.67 -12.77 -15.62
CA VAL A 378 15.70 -12.28 -14.64
C VAL A 378 14.40 -13.04 -14.82
N LYS A 379 13.98 -13.77 -13.79
CA LYS A 379 12.67 -14.41 -13.71
C LYS A 379 11.73 -13.52 -12.89
N LEU A 380 10.66 -13.04 -13.50
CA LEU A 380 9.65 -12.18 -12.88
C LEU A 380 8.71 -12.95 -11.92
N PRO A 381 7.90 -12.25 -11.10
CA PRO A 381 6.96 -12.89 -10.17
C PRO A 381 5.89 -13.77 -10.84
N ASP A 382 5.64 -13.57 -12.13
CA ASP A 382 4.69 -14.29 -12.98
C ASP A 382 5.36 -15.40 -13.82
N ASP A 383 6.59 -15.77 -13.45
CA ASP A 383 7.43 -16.77 -14.10
C ASP A 383 8.01 -16.40 -15.48
N ARG A 384 7.74 -15.21 -16.03
CA ARG A 384 8.36 -14.76 -17.29
C ARG A 384 9.86 -14.55 -17.12
N GLU A 385 10.64 -14.99 -18.10
CA GLU A 385 12.10 -14.93 -18.07
C GLU A 385 12.65 -13.95 -19.10
N ILE A 386 13.57 -13.10 -18.67
CA ILE A 386 14.16 -12.04 -19.48
C ILE A 386 15.68 -12.16 -19.42
N PHE A 387 16.29 -12.37 -20.59
CA PHE A 387 17.74 -12.40 -20.73
C PHE A 387 18.32 -10.97 -20.70
N ILE A 388 19.42 -10.76 -19.98
CA ILE A 388 20.12 -9.47 -19.90
C ILE A 388 21.61 -9.74 -20.19
N PRO A 389 22.14 -9.28 -21.34
CA PRO A 389 23.55 -9.44 -21.65
C PRO A 389 24.44 -8.75 -20.63
N GLN A 390 25.65 -9.26 -20.42
CA GLN A 390 26.62 -8.69 -19.49
C GLN A 390 26.82 -7.18 -19.73
N GLY A 391 26.72 -6.39 -18.66
CA GLY A 391 26.94 -4.93 -18.72
C GLY A 391 25.81 -4.14 -19.38
N SER A 392 24.69 -4.78 -19.73
CA SER A 392 23.50 -4.11 -20.26
C SER A 392 22.55 -3.68 -19.15
N SER A 393 21.72 -2.68 -19.42
CA SER A 393 20.59 -2.28 -18.60
C SER A 393 19.39 -3.21 -18.80
N TRP A 394 18.27 -2.90 -18.14
CA TRP A 394 16.98 -3.53 -18.43
C TRP A 394 16.66 -3.44 -19.94
N PRO A 395 16.01 -4.45 -20.56
CA PRO A 395 15.76 -4.44 -21.99
C PRO A 395 14.98 -3.23 -22.47
N GLU A 396 15.47 -2.62 -23.55
CA GLU A 396 14.71 -1.67 -24.35
C GLU A 396 14.04 -2.45 -25.50
N PHE A 397 12.75 -2.69 -25.37
CA PHE A 397 11.96 -3.34 -26.42
C PHE A 397 11.81 -2.41 -27.62
N VAL A 398 11.82 -2.99 -28.84
CA VAL A 398 11.80 -2.22 -30.09
C VAL A 398 10.51 -1.41 -30.26
N ASP A 399 9.39 -1.98 -29.81
CA ASP A 399 8.10 -1.31 -29.76
C ASP A 399 7.81 -0.88 -28.31
N GLU A 400 7.20 0.28 -28.15
CA GLU A 400 6.76 0.74 -26.83
C GLU A 400 5.65 -0.18 -26.32
N LEU A 401 6.01 -0.99 -25.33
CA LEU A 401 5.05 -1.89 -24.68
C LEU A 401 4.05 -1.09 -23.84
N PRO A 402 2.80 -1.55 -23.71
CA PRO A 402 1.79 -0.92 -22.88
C PRO A 402 2.17 -0.97 -21.39
N TYR A 403 1.60 -0.06 -20.59
CA TYR A 403 1.79 -0.05 -19.13
C TYR A 403 0.79 -0.94 -18.40
N GLU A 404 -0.34 -1.17 -19.04
CA GLU A 404 -1.37 -2.14 -18.70
C GLU A 404 -1.10 -3.47 -19.40
N GLU A 405 -1.11 -4.55 -18.65
CA GLU A 405 -1.22 -5.90 -19.19
C GLU A 405 -2.68 -6.19 -19.54
N ASP A 406 -3.59 -5.96 -18.57
CA ASP A 406 -5.03 -6.12 -18.77
C ASP A 406 -5.81 -4.90 -18.28
N ILE A 407 -6.92 -4.63 -18.98
CA ILE A 407 -7.98 -3.74 -18.47
C ILE A 407 -9.26 -4.56 -18.42
N GLU A 408 -9.82 -4.67 -17.22
CA GLU A 408 -10.91 -5.58 -16.92
C GLU A 408 -12.16 -4.82 -16.46
N GLU A 409 -13.32 -5.37 -16.80
CA GLU A 409 -14.59 -5.07 -16.14
C GLU A 409 -14.90 -6.14 -15.11
N THR A 410 -15.05 -5.73 -13.86
CA THR A 410 -15.27 -6.62 -12.72
C THR A 410 -16.75 -6.77 -12.39
N MET A 411 -17.13 -8.00 -12.07
CA MET A 411 -18.49 -8.40 -11.74
C MET A 411 -18.55 -8.81 -10.27
N GLN A 412 -19.72 -8.66 -9.64
CA GLN A 412 -19.92 -9.13 -8.26
C GLN A 412 -19.75 -10.65 -8.12
N VAL A 413 -20.05 -11.38 -9.21
CA VAL A 413 -19.86 -12.82 -9.31
C VAL A 413 -19.31 -13.14 -10.68
N GLY A 414 -18.30 -14.02 -10.73
CA GLY A 414 -17.63 -14.44 -11.95
C GLY A 414 -16.17 -13.98 -11.98
N ALA A 415 -15.45 -14.51 -12.98
CA ALA A 415 -14.18 -13.94 -13.38
C ALA A 415 -14.38 -12.55 -14.01
N PRO A 416 -13.37 -11.68 -13.96
CA PRO A 416 -13.39 -10.41 -14.68
C PRO A 416 -13.53 -10.63 -16.18
N VAL A 417 -14.06 -9.62 -16.89
CA VAL A 417 -14.16 -9.62 -18.35
C VAL A 417 -13.04 -8.73 -18.89
N ASN A 418 -12.10 -9.32 -19.64
CA ASN A 418 -11.03 -8.57 -20.30
C ASN A 418 -11.60 -7.68 -21.40
N LEU A 419 -11.35 -6.37 -21.29
CA LEU A 419 -11.64 -5.37 -22.31
C LEU A 419 -10.43 -5.13 -23.22
N ILE A 420 -9.24 -5.21 -22.62
CA ILE A 420 -7.92 -5.29 -23.27
C ILE A 420 -7.15 -6.41 -22.58
N ASP A 421 -6.42 -7.16 -23.38
CA ASP A 421 -5.47 -8.18 -22.96
C ASP A 421 -4.23 -8.05 -23.85
N ASN A 422 -3.14 -7.56 -23.26
CA ASN A 422 -1.87 -7.34 -23.93
C ASN A 422 -0.87 -8.47 -23.65
N THR A 423 -1.30 -9.57 -23.01
CA THR A 423 -0.42 -10.68 -22.61
C THR A 423 0.36 -11.24 -23.80
N GLU A 424 -0.33 -11.57 -24.90
CA GLU A 424 0.32 -12.11 -26.10
C GLU A 424 1.31 -11.13 -26.75
N LEU A 425 1.03 -9.82 -26.69
CA LEU A 425 1.92 -8.78 -27.21
C LEU A 425 3.19 -8.69 -26.38
N ILE A 426 3.04 -8.68 -25.05
CA ILE A 426 4.15 -8.61 -24.10
C ILE A 426 5.02 -9.87 -24.21
N ASP A 427 4.40 -11.05 -24.24
CA ASP A 427 5.10 -12.33 -24.35
C ASP A 427 5.86 -12.42 -25.68
N SER A 428 5.24 -11.99 -26.78
CA SER A 428 5.91 -11.95 -28.09
C SER A 428 7.14 -11.04 -28.10
N ALA A 429 7.10 -9.93 -27.36
CA ALA A 429 8.23 -9.01 -27.23
C ALA A 429 9.37 -9.61 -26.39
N ILE A 430 9.04 -10.30 -25.30
CA ILE A 430 10.00 -11.06 -24.47
C ILE A 430 10.64 -12.18 -25.29
N ASP A 431 9.85 -12.99 -25.99
CA ASP A 431 10.33 -14.10 -26.82
C ASP A 431 11.25 -13.61 -27.93
N LYS A 432 10.88 -12.51 -28.59
CA LYS A 432 11.71 -11.87 -29.60
C LYS A 432 13.04 -11.39 -29.00
N TRP A 433 12.99 -10.67 -27.88
CA TRP A 433 14.18 -10.17 -27.21
C TRP A 433 15.12 -11.31 -26.81
N ASN A 434 14.59 -12.36 -26.18
CA ASN A 434 15.36 -13.52 -25.76
C ASN A 434 15.96 -14.25 -26.97
N SER A 435 15.18 -14.45 -28.03
CA SER A 435 15.63 -15.12 -29.26
C SER A 435 16.73 -14.34 -29.99
N ASP A 436 16.62 -13.01 -30.05
CA ASP A 436 17.63 -12.13 -30.65
C ASP A 436 18.97 -12.19 -29.89
N HIS A 437 18.94 -12.65 -28.63
CA HIS A 437 20.11 -12.90 -27.77
C HIS A 437 20.45 -14.39 -27.59
N ASN A 438 19.88 -15.28 -28.43
CA ASN A 438 20.11 -16.72 -28.39
C ASN A 438 19.72 -17.40 -27.06
N TRP A 439 18.67 -16.90 -26.39
CA TRP A 439 18.08 -17.49 -25.19
C TRP A 439 16.69 -18.10 -25.49
N PRO A 440 16.36 -19.29 -24.95
CA PRO A 440 17.25 -20.22 -24.25
C PRO A 440 18.30 -20.82 -25.22
N PRO A 441 19.51 -21.17 -24.73
CA PRO A 441 20.53 -21.79 -25.57
C PRO A 441 20.01 -23.11 -26.16
N GLU A 442 20.29 -23.37 -27.44
CA GLU A 442 19.86 -24.62 -28.06
C GLU A 442 20.41 -25.82 -27.26
N PRO A 443 19.55 -26.80 -26.92
CA PRO A 443 20.00 -27.99 -26.20
C PRO A 443 20.85 -28.86 -27.14
N GLY A 444 22.17 -28.64 -27.16
CA GLY A 444 23.10 -29.51 -27.91
C GLY A 444 24.36 -28.87 -28.50
N GLY A 445 24.74 -27.65 -28.13
CA GLY A 445 26.00 -27.05 -28.56
C GLY A 445 27.24 -27.63 -27.86
N ASP A 446 27.58 -28.89 -28.14
CA ASP A 446 28.92 -29.41 -27.82
C ASP A 446 29.96 -28.57 -28.58
N THR A 447 30.80 -27.86 -27.84
CA THR A 447 31.92 -27.09 -28.36
C THR A 447 32.97 -28.06 -28.94
N THR A 448 32.74 -28.52 -30.16
CA THR A 448 33.81 -29.09 -30.99
C THR A 448 34.18 -28.07 -32.07
N ALA A 449 35.20 -27.27 -31.74
CA ALA A 449 35.91 -26.47 -32.71
C ALA A 449 36.42 -27.38 -33.85
N GLY A 450 36.06 -27.04 -35.09
CA GLY A 450 36.83 -27.46 -36.27
C GLY A 450 38.29 -26.97 -36.14
N THR A 451 39.30 -27.56 -36.75
CA THR A 451 39.37 -28.33 -37.99
C THR A 451 40.81 -28.87 -38.04
N ASP A 452 41.02 -30.13 -38.41
CA ASP A 452 42.07 -30.49 -39.37
C ASP A 452 42.01 -31.98 -39.68
N SER A 453 41.89 -32.31 -40.97
CA SER A 453 42.66 -33.35 -41.68
C SER A 453 41.90 -33.78 -42.93
N GLY A 454 42.51 -33.52 -44.08
CA GLY A 454 41.95 -33.83 -45.38
C GLY A 454 41.98 -35.31 -45.75
N SER A 455 41.16 -35.59 -46.78
CA SER A 455 41.41 -36.53 -47.89
C SER A 455 41.85 -37.95 -47.55
N SER A 456 40.98 -38.94 -47.81
CA SER A 456 41.07 -39.74 -49.05
C SER A 456 40.12 -40.95 -49.04
N SER A 457 39.51 -41.15 -50.22
CA SER A 457 39.13 -42.40 -50.90
C SER A 457 38.86 -43.69 -50.10
N GLY A 458 37.71 -44.31 -50.41
CA GLY A 458 37.51 -45.74 -50.21
C GLY A 458 36.09 -46.20 -50.54
N THR A 459 35.86 -46.60 -51.78
CA THR A 459 34.75 -47.44 -52.25
C THR A 459 34.63 -48.73 -51.43
N ASP A 460 33.41 -49.17 -51.09
CA ASP A 460 32.84 -50.39 -51.68
C ASP A 460 31.42 -50.75 -51.19
N SER A 461 30.62 -51.05 -52.21
CA SER A 461 29.39 -51.84 -52.38
C SER A 461 28.89 -52.84 -51.33
N SER A 462 27.59 -53.14 -51.54
CA SER A 462 26.77 -54.32 -51.16
C SER A 462 26.21 -54.31 -49.74
N GLY A 463 24.92 -54.58 -49.47
CA GLY A 463 23.86 -55.23 -50.23
C GLY A 463 23.21 -56.28 -49.30
N GLY A 464 21.89 -56.26 -49.10
CA GLY A 464 21.20 -57.35 -48.39
C GLY A 464 19.91 -56.96 -47.66
N THR A 465 18.79 -57.25 -48.33
CA THR A 465 17.46 -57.66 -47.81
C THR A 465 17.58 -58.74 -46.70
N ASP A 466 16.65 -59.04 -45.79
CA ASP A 466 15.19 -59.17 -45.86
C ASP A 466 14.64 -59.45 -44.42
N SER A 467 13.31 -59.31 -44.27
CA SER A 467 12.31 -59.88 -43.31
C SER A 467 12.76 -60.79 -42.15
N GLY A 468 12.07 -60.90 -41.00
CA GLY A 468 10.67 -60.76 -40.59
C GLY A 468 10.42 -61.82 -39.50
N GLY A 469 9.43 -61.68 -38.61
CA GLY A 469 9.01 -62.77 -37.72
C GLY A 469 8.37 -62.34 -36.39
N GLU A 470 7.08 -62.64 -36.27
CA GLU A 470 6.18 -62.47 -35.13
C GLU A 470 6.29 -63.59 -34.05
N ASP A 471 5.39 -63.48 -33.06
CA ASP A 471 5.02 -64.38 -31.94
C ASP A 471 5.86 -64.26 -30.66
N GLY A 472 5.31 -64.14 -29.45
CA GLY A 472 3.94 -64.27 -28.94
C GLY A 472 4.00 -64.83 -27.50
N GLY A 473 3.12 -64.39 -26.59
CA GLY A 473 2.77 -65.14 -25.37
C GLY A 473 3.04 -64.51 -23.99
N THR A 474 2.00 -63.82 -23.48
CA THR A 474 1.40 -63.88 -22.12
C THR A 474 2.19 -64.45 -20.92
N SER A 475 2.20 -63.73 -19.78
CA SER A 475 1.39 -64.02 -18.57
C SER A 475 1.91 -63.33 -17.28
N SER A 476 0.97 -62.79 -16.46
CA SER A 476 1.00 -62.59 -14.98
C SER A 476 2.17 -61.83 -14.33
N GLY A 477 2.06 -60.99 -13.31
CA GLY A 477 1.02 -60.69 -12.32
C GLY A 477 1.71 -60.07 -11.08
N CYS A 478 1.02 -59.13 -10.41
CA CYS A 478 1.10 -58.69 -9.01
C CYS A 478 2.42 -58.53 -8.21
N SER A 479 2.47 -57.37 -7.52
CA SER A 479 2.76 -57.17 -6.08
C SER A 479 4.17 -56.78 -5.60
N CYS A 480 4.24 -55.53 -5.14
CA CYS A 480 4.70 -55.00 -3.84
C CYS A 480 5.77 -55.74 -3.00
N ASN A 481 6.82 -54.95 -2.72
CA ASN A 481 7.42 -54.57 -1.42
C ASN A 481 7.97 -55.62 -0.44
N THR A 482 9.18 -55.35 0.08
CA THR A 482 9.59 -55.69 1.46
C THR A 482 10.65 -54.73 2.00
N ASP A 483 10.35 -54.19 3.18
CA ASP A 483 11.21 -53.57 4.18
C ASP A 483 12.30 -54.51 4.74
N SER A 484 13.32 -53.92 5.39
CA SER A 484 13.83 -54.28 6.74
C SER A 484 15.15 -53.52 7.02
N SER A 485 15.62 -53.20 8.23
CA SER A 485 15.08 -52.81 9.55
C SER A 485 16.26 -52.78 10.55
N GLY A 486 16.28 -51.81 11.48
CA GLY A 486 16.92 -51.87 12.82
C GLY A 486 18.42 -51.54 12.92
N GLY A 487 18.96 -50.91 13.98
CA GLY A 487 18.39 -50.38 15.23
C GLY A 487 19.50 -49.98 16.23
N ALA A 488 19.15 -49.06 17.14
CA ALA A 488 19.51 -48.98 18.58
C ALA A 488 20.85 -48.39 19.13
N LEU A 489 20.67 -47.33 19.94
CA LEU A 489 21.17 -47.04 21.31
C LEU A 489 22.65 -46.66 21.60
N GLY A 490 22.81 -45.51 22.29
CA GLY A 490 24.00 -45.14 23.08
C GLY A 490 23.91 -43.77 23.79
N LEU A 491 23.61 -43.78 25.09
CA LEU A 491 23.67 -42.66 26.05
C LEU A 491 25.11 -42.52 26.60
N LEU A 492 25.61 -41.29 26.83
CA LEU A 492 26.48 -40.94 27.97
C LEU A 492 26.70 -39.42 28.12
N LEU A 493 26.99 -39.04 29.36
CA LEU A 493 26.84 -37.74 30.04
C LEU A 493 28.18 -37.00 30.27
N LEU A 494 28.05 -35.71 30.64
CA LEU A 494 28.90 -34.85 31.50
C LEU A 494 30.06 -34.03 30.92
N GLY A 495 30.05 -32.72 31.26
CA GLY A 495 31.26 -31.90 31.40
C GLY A 495 31.05 -30.38 31.27
N ALA A 496 30.83 -29.70 32.39
CA ALA A 496 30.63 -28.25 32.51
C ALA A 496 31.94 -27.43 32.50
N LEU A 497 31.87 -26.13 32.13
CA LEU A 497 32.56 -25.00 32.79
C LEU A 497 32.12 -23.66 32.16
N GLY A 498 31.57 -22.77 32.98
CA GLY A 498 31.20 -21.41 32.59
C GLY A 498 32.29 -20.38 32.90
N LEU A 499 32.07 -19.14 32.43
CA LEU A 499 32.53 -17.93 33.11
C LEU A 499 31.75 -16.69 32.62
N ARG A 500 31.08 -16.08 33.59
CA ARG A 500 30.49 -14.73 33.58
C ARG A 500 31.62 -13.70 33.72
N ARG A 501 31.56 -12.57 33.00
CA ARG A 501 31.94 -11.27 33.59
C ARG A 501 31.26 -10.08 32.89
N ARG A 502 30.77 -9.18 33.74
CA ARG A 502 30.07 -7.91 33.49
C ARG A 502 31.08 -6.75 33.54
N ARG A 503 30.75 -5.68 32.81
CA ARG A 503 31.03 -4.23 33.02
C ARG A 503 32.47 -3.72 32.94
N ARG A 504 32.67 -2.75 32.05
CA ARG A 504 32.71 -1.33 32.45
C ARG A 504 31.66 -0.56 31.68
#